data_AF-A0A4S2F3S5-F1
#
_entry.id   AF-A0A4S2F3S5-F1
#
_cell.length_a   1.000
_cell.length_b   1.000
_cell.length_c   1.000
_cell.angle_alpha   90.00
_cell.angle_beta   90.00
_cell.angle_gamma   90.00
#
_symmetry.space_group_name_H-M   'P 1'
#
loop_
_entity.id
_entity.type
_entity.pdbx_description
1 polymer ?
#
loop_
_entity_poly.entity_id
_entity_poly.type
_entity_poly.pdbx_seq_one_letter_code
_entity_poly.pdbx_strand_id
1 'polypeptide(L)'
;MATEYQRQPRRKYCQFCKEDVEFIDYKDTQLLRKYMTDRGKIKPRRVTGACTQHQHDIANAIKRARVMALLPYTVPVVSNRGGRRRD
;
A
#
# COMPACT_ATOMS: atom_id res chain seq x y z
N MET A 1 -26.96 1.80 -23.38
CA MET A 1 -26.07 0.67 -23.69
C MET A 1 -24.64 1.07 -23.40
N ALA A 2 -24.06 0.53 -22.34
CA ALA A 2 -22.64 0.23 -22.13
C ALA A 2 -22.52 -0.21 -20.67
N THR A 3 -22.82 -1.47 -20.38
CA THR A 3 -22.35 -2.07 -19.12
C THR A 3 -20.84 -2.13 -19.24
N GLU A 4 -20.16 -1.17 -18.62
CA GLU A 4 -18.73 -1.26 -18.36
C GLU A 4 -18.52 -2.49 -17.47
N TYR A 5 -18.32 -3.65 -18.10
CA TYR A 5 -17.72 -4.80 -17.46
C TYR A 5 -16.31 -4.36 -17.08
N GLN A 6 -16.17 -3.79 -15.89
CA GLN A 6 -14.89 -3.46 -15.29
C GLN A 6 -14.04 -4.71 -15.39
N ARG A 7 -13.00 -4.65 -16.24
CA ARG A 7 -12.07 -5.76 -16.49
C ARG A 7 -11.64 -6.30 -15.15
N GLN A 8 -12.08 -7.51 -14.79
CA GLN A 8 -11.66 -8.13 -13.54
C GLN A 8 -10.13 -8.14 -13.55
N PRO A 9 -9.47 -7.47 -12.59
CA PRO A 9 -8.02 -7.42 -12.59
C PRO A 9 -7.50 -8.85 -12.51
N ARG A 10 -6.60 -9.20 -13.45
CA ARG A 10 -5.94 -10.51 -13.48
C ARG A 10 -5.39 -10.80 -12.09
N ARG A 11 -5.58 -12.04 -11.62
CA ARG A 11 -5.09 -12.49 -10.30
C ARG A 11 -3.58 -12.23 -10.26
N LYS A 12 -3.17 -11.28 -9.41
CA LYS A 12 -1.76 -11.00 -9.16
C LYS A 12 -1.18 -12.10 -8.28
N TYR A 13 0.04 -12.51 -8.55
CA TYR A 13 0.76 -13.44 -7.70
C TYR A 13 1.35 -12.71 -6.48
N CYS A 14 1.55 -13.45 -5.40
CA CYS A 14 2.20 -12.90 -4.21
C CYS A 14 3.71 -12.85 -4.45
N GLN A 15 4.27 -11.64 -4.39
CA GLN A 15 5.70 -11.43 -4.58
C GLN A 15 6.54 -12.10 -3.47
N PHE A 16 6.10 -12.00 -2.21
CA PHE A 16 6.76 -12.66 -1.07
C PHE A 16 6.83 -14.19 -1.20
N CYS A 17 5.76 -14.83 -1.68
CA CYS A 17 5.76 -16.27 -1.95
C CYS A 17 6.68 -16.67 -3.11
N LYS A 18 7.00 -15.74 -4.02
CA LYS A 18 7.90 -16.02 -5.16
C LYS A 18 9.37 -15.83 -4.76
N GLU A 19 9.61 -14.88 -3.86
CA GLU A 19 10.93 -14.53 -3.36
C GLU A 19 11.31 -15.33 -2.09
N ASP A 20 10.48 -16.31 -1.69
CA ASP A 20 10.61 -17.12 -0.47
C ASP A 20 10.95 -16.29 0.79
N VAL A 21 10.29 -15.13 0.90
CA VAL A 21 10.47 -14.23 2.03
C VAL A 21 9.68 -14.75 3.22
N GLU A 22 10.38 -15.29 4.21
CA GLU A 22 9.76 -15.83 5.43
C GLU A 22 9.30 -14.74 6.40
N PHE A 23 9.99 -13.59 6.44
CA PHE A 23 9.75 -12.54 7.43
C PHE A 23 9.72 -11.14 6.81
N ILE A 24 8.71 -10.36 7.21
CA ILE A 24 8.54 -8.97 6.78
C ILE A 24 8.86 -8.06 7.98
N ASP A 25 10.06 -7.47 7.97
CA ASP A 25 10.51 -6.59 9.04
C ASP A 25 9.78 -5.24 9.00
N TYR A 26 9.47 -4.71 10.18
CA TYR A 26 8.88 -3.38 10.33
C TYR A 26 9.90 -2.25 10.11
N LYS A 27 11.20 -2.56 10.17
CA LYS A 27 12.29 -1.61 9.92
C LYS A 27 12.45 -1.27 8.43
N ASP A 28 12.00 -2.14 7.54
CA ASP A 28 12.13 -1.98 6.08
C ASP A 28 11.10 -1.00 5.51
N THR A 29 11.23 0.27 5.86
CA THR A 29 10.26 1.32 5.48
C THR A 29 10.07 1.45 3.97
N GLN A 30 11.11 1.20 3.16
CA GLN A 30 11.02 1.25 1.70
C GLN A 30 10.10 0.18 1.13
N LEU A 31 10.18 -1.05 1.67
CA LEU A 31 9.29 -2.14 1.31
C LEU A 31 7.86 -1.82 1.73
N LEU A 32 7.66 -1.44 2.99
CA LEU A 32 6.33 -1.17 3.55
C LEU A 32 5.61 -0.02 2.85
N ARG A 33 6.34 1.02 2.41
CA ARG A 33 5.78 2.13 1.63
C ARG A 33 5.14 1.66 0.32
N LYS A 34 5.65 0.61 -0.33
CA LYS A 34 5.03 0.05 -1.56
C LYS A 34 3.63 -0.50 -1.27
N TYR A 35 3.40 -1.02 -0.07
CA TYR A 35 2.12 -1.57 0.40
C TYR A 35 1.22 -0.54 1.10
N MET A 36 1.63 0.74 1.12
CA MET A 36 0.82 1.85 1.60
C MET A 36 0.34 2.73 0.44
N THR A 37 -0.79 3.39 0.63
CA THR A 37 -1.24 4.48 -0.23
C THR A 37 -0.51 5.76 0.12
N ASP A 38 -0.56 6.75 -0.77
CA ASP A 38 0.05 8.07 -0.54
C ASP A 38 -0.52 8.79 0.69
N ARG A 39 -1.74 8.43 1.10
CA ARG A 39 -2.39 8.94 2.32
C ARG A 39 -1.95 8.22 3.59
N GLY A 40 -1.03 7.27 3.48
CA GLY A 40 -0.57 6.46 4.60
C GLY A 40 -1.51 5.31 4.97
N LYS A 41 -2.52 4.95 4.15
CA LYS A 41 -3.42 3.80 4.42
C LYS A 41 -2.81 2.50 3.88
N ILE A 42 -3.12 1.35 4.49
CA ILE A 42 -2.66 0.04 3.99
C ILE A 42 -3.42 -0.28 2.69
N LYS A 43 -2.70 -0.66 1.62
CA LYS A 43 -3.31 -1.06 0.35
C LYS A 43 -4.05 -2.40 0.52
N PRO A 44 -5.24 -2.56 -0.07
CA PRO A 44 -5.97 -3.81 0.02
C PRO A 44 -5.29 -4.91 -0.79
N ARG A 45 -5.43 -6.16 -0.34
CA ARG A 45 -4.87 -7.36 -0.97
C ARG A 45 -5.09 -7.46 -2.48
N ARG A 46 -6.28 -7.07 -2.96
CA ARG A 46 -6.63 -7.09 -4.39
C ARG A 46 -5.74 -6.20 -5.27
N VAL A 47 -5.15 -5.16 -4.69
CA VAL A 47 -4.24 -4.24 -5.39
C VAL A 47 -2.80 -4.75 -5.34
N THR A 48 -2.39 -5.27 -4.18
CA THR A 48 -1.00 -5.70 -3.91
C THR A 48 -0.70 -7.10 -4.45
N GLY A 49 -1.69 -7.99 -4.53
CA GLY A 49 -1.50 -9.38 -4.95
C GLY A 49 -0.93 -10.30 -3.87
N ALA A 50 -0.73 -9.82 -2.64
CA ALA A 50 -0.20 -10.63 -1.54
C ALA A 50 -1.12 -11.82 -1.20
N CYS A 51 -0.60 -12.92 -0.66
CA CYS A 51 -1.42 -13.97 -0.07
C CYS A 51 -2.05 -13.48 1.25
N THR A 52 -3.01 -14.21 1.80
CA THR A 52 -3.70 -13.78 3.03
C THR A 52 -2.74 -13.70 4.23
N GLN A 53 -1.82 -14.65 4.36
CA GLN A 53 -0.80 -14.68 5.41
C GLN A 53 0.12 -13.47 5.32
N HIS A 54 0.82 -13.29 4.19
CA HIS A 54 1.67 -12.13 3.96
C HIS A 54 0.93 -10.79 4.08
N GLN A 55 -0.35 -10.72 3.70
CA GLN A 55 -1.13 -9.49 3.90
C GLN A 55 -1.30 -9.17 5.40
N HIS A 56 -1.49 -10.17 6.27
CA HIS A 56 -1.52 -9.97 7.72
C HIS A 56 -0.14 -9.56 8.25
N ASP A 57 0.93 -10.18 7.77
CA ASP A 57 2.29 -9.86 8.20
C ASP A 57 2.69 -8.43 7.82
N ILE A 58 2.40 -8.01 6.59
CA ILE A 58 2.54 -6.62 6.14
C ILE A 58 1.75 -5.67 7.04
N ALA A 59 0.49 -6.00 7.34
CA ALA A 59 -0.35 -5.15 8.17
C ALA A 59 0.22 -5.01 9.58
N ASN A 60 0.75 -6.09 10.17
CA ASN A 60 1.38 -6.09 11.48
C ASN A 60 2.70 -5.30 11.46
N ALA A 61 3.53 -5.49 10.44
CA ALA A 61 4.76 -4.74 10.23
C ALA A 61 4.48 -3.23 10.11
N ILE A 62 3.49 -2.83 9.30
CA ILE A 62 3.08 -1.41 9.16
C ILE A 62 2.57 -0.85 10.50
N LYS A 63 1.76 -1.60 11.25
CA LYS A 63 1.27 -1.15 12.56
C LYS A 63 2.42 -0.93 13.54
N ARG A 64 3.38 -1.87 13.61
CA ARG A 64 4.59 -1.75 14.44
C ARG A 64 5.43 -0.54 14.02
N ALA A 65 5.69 -0.40 12.72
CA ALA A 65 6.45 0.72 12.17
C ALA A 65 5.82 2.09 12.48
N ARG A 66 4.48 2.18 12.52
CA ARG A 66 3.77 3.40 12.91
C ARG A 66 3.93 3.74 14.39
N VAL A 67 3.88 2.74 15.28
CA VAL A 67 4.14 2.93 16.72
C VAL A 67 5.59 3.41 16.94
N MET A 68 6.53 2.88 16.16
CA MET A 68 7.94 3.28 16.18
C MET A 68 8.24 4.60 15.44
N ALA A 69 7.21 5.34 15.01
CA ALA A 69 7.33 6.59 14.25
C ALA A 69 8.12 6.51 12.92
N LEU A 70 8.32 5.30 12.37
CA LEU A 70 8.99 5.09 11.07
C LEU A 70 8.06 5.38 9.88
N LEU A 71 6.75 5.24 10.08
CA LEU A 71 5.71 5.45 9.05
C LEU A 71 4.56 6.30 9.60
N PRO A 72 3.94 7.17 8.78
CA PRO A 72 2.83 8.01 9.22
C PRO A 72 1.52 7.20 9.33
N TYR A 73 0.65 7.60 10.27
CA TYR A 73 -0.72 7.10 10.35
C TYR A 73 -1.62 7.69 9.26
N THR A 74 -1.45 8.99 9.00
CA THR A 74 -2.18 9.74 7.99
C THR A 74 -1.24 10.75 7.36
N VAL A 75 -1.35 10.91 6.04
CA VAL A 75 -0.69 12.00 5.32
C VAL A 75 -1.79 12.97 4.88
N PRO A 76 -1.78 14.22 5.38
CA PRO A 76 -2.76 15.22 4.94
C PRO A 76 -2.54 15.51 3.46
N VAL A 77 -3.63 15.64 2.70
CA VAL A 77 -3.53 16.10 1.32
C VAL A 77 -3.25 17.60 1.38
N VAL A 78 -1.98 17.96 1.36
CA VAL A 78 -1.56 19.33 1.02
C VAL A 78 -1.88 19.54 -0.45
N SER A 79 -3.12 19.91 -0.76
CA SER A 79 -3.45 20.36 -2.10
C SER A 79 -2.67 21.66 -2.31
N ASN A 80 -1.51 21.57 -2.97
CA ASN A 80 -0.85 22.73 -3.53
C ASN A 80 -1.71 23.20 -4.70
N ARG A 81 -2.88 23.79 -4.41
CA ARG A 81 -3.59 24.65 -5.34
C ARG A 81 -2.82 25.97 -5.39
N GLY A 82 -1.61 25.90 -5.93
CA GLY A 82 -0.90 27.08 -6.39
C GLY A 82 -1.82 27.76 -7.39
N GLY A 83 -2.14 29.02 -7.11
CA GLY A 83 -3.11 29.79 -7.87
C GLY A 83 -2.81 29.71 -9.36
N ARG A 84 -3.78 29.24 -10.13
CA ARG A 84 -3.88 29.60 -11.55
C ARG A 84 -4.12 31.10 -11.60
N ARG A 85 -3.05 31.90 -11.55
CA ARG A 85 -3.11 33.27 -12.09
C ARG A 85 -3.37 33.10 -13.57
N ARG A 86 -4.54 33.57 -13.96
CA ARG A 86 -5.06 33.61 -15.32
C ARG A 86 -4.57 34.96 -15.85
N ASP A 87 -3.51 34.94 -16.63
CA ASP A 87 -3.14 36.03 -17.53
C ASP A 87 -3.61 35.65 -18.94
#